data_AF-A0A455UGJ6-F1
#
_entry.id   AF-A0A455UGJ6-F1
#
_cell.length_a   1.000
_cell.length_b   1.000
_cell.length_c   1.000
_cell.angle_alpha   90.00
_cell.angle_beta   90.00
_cell.angle_gamma   90.00
#
_symmetry.space_group_name_H-M   'P 1'
#
loop_
_entity.id
_entity.type
_entity.pdbx_description
1 polymer ?
#
loop_
_entity_poly.entity_id
_entity_poly.type
_entity_poly.pdbx_seq_one_letter_code
_entity_poly.pdbx_strand_id
1 'polypeptide(L)'
;MVLEQGGRVEGNLNSDGTMPGVAEIGYHQLHIANTELTLAVAPHQCYTPADASGKTAPKLWGLATQLYALRRPGDGGIGDALALEHCVTQAANQGADAVAISPTHAMFSADPERYSPYSPSTRLLYNVLYSAAENLFGEARVDEAQARNGLQAELRRLEANDFLDWPEAARAKLSWLRYLYDDFMAREDNAAQALRQDMQAFRRAGATYWKIIAASKPYREK
;
A
#
# COMPACT_ATOMS: atom_id res chain seq x y z
N MET A 1 -27.55 -4.86 -21.90
CA MET A 1 -26.30 -4.57 -21.16
C MET A 1 -26.64 -3.76 -19.91
N VAL A 2 -26.02 -4.10 -18.78
CA VAL A 2 -26.07 -3.33 -17.53
C VAL A 2 -24.75 -2.58 -17.39
N LEU A 3 -24.80 -1.26 -17.21
CA LEU A 3 -23.59 -0.44 -17.10
C LEU A 3 -22.99 -0.50 -15.68
N GLU A 4 -21.67 -0.31 -15.56
CA GLU A 4 -20.96 -0.32 -14.25
C GLU A 4 -21.56 0.67 -13.25
N GLN A 5 -21.85 1.90 -13.70
CA GLN A 5 -22.43 2.97 -12.88
C GLN A 5 -23.95 2.81 -12.66
N GLY A 6 -24.52 1.68 -13.10
CA GLY A 6 -25.96 1.46 -13.17
C GLY A 6 -26.58 1.99 -14.47
N GLY A 7 -27.82 1.59 -14.72
CA GLY A 7 -28.51 1.82 -15.98
C GLY A 7 -28.46 0.61 -16.91
N ARG A 8 -29.41 0.55 -17.84
CA ARG A 8 -29.56 -0.55 -18.79
C ARG A 8 -29.66 0.01 -20.21
N VAL A 9 -28.93 -0.63 -21.11
CA VAL A 9 -28.99 -0.38 -22.55
C VAL A 9 -29.44 -1.66 -23.23
N GLU A 10 -30.50 -1.58 -24.01
CA GLU A 10 -31.03 -2.70 -24.80
C GLU A 10 -30.80 -2.42 -26.28
N GLY A 11 -30.60 -3.49 -27.05
CA GLY A 11 -30.28 -3.39 -28.47
C GLY A 11 -30.21 -4.75 -29.13
N ASN A 12 -30.10 -4.74 -30.45
CA ASN A 12 -29.96 -5.94 -31.26
C ASN A 12 -28.55 -6.00 -31.84
N LEU A 13 -28.09 -7.23 -32.11
CA LEU A 13 -26.92 -7.44 -32.94
C LEU A 13 -27.25 -7.12 -34.40
N ASN A 14 -26.27 -6.59 -35.11
CA ASN A 14 -26.32 -6.46 -36.56
C ASN A 14 -26.35 -7.85 -37.22
N SER A 15 -26.71 -7.92 -38.50
CA SER A 15 -26.79 -9.19 -39.25
C SER A 15 -25.46 -9.93 -39.36
N ASP A 16 -24.34 -9.23 -39.17
CA ASP A 16 -22.99 -9.79 -39.14
C ASP A 16 -22.54 -10.19 -37.72
N GLY A 17 -23.42 -10.09 -36.72
CA GLY A 17 -23.13 -10.41 -35.32
C GLY A 17 -22.42 -9.32 -34.53
N THR A 18 -22.18 -8.14 -35.13
CA THR A 18 -21.58 -7.00 -34.43
C THR A 18 -22.60 -6.24 -33.58
N MET A 19 -22.13 -5.45 -32.62
CA MET A 19 -22.96 -4.52 -31.85
C MET A 19 -22.41 -3.09 -31.97
N PRO A 20 -23.25 -2.05 -31.77
CA PRO A 20 -22.76 -0.69 -31.64
C PRO A 20 -21.68 -0.58 -30.56
N GLY A 21 -20.67 0.26 -30.82
CA GLY A 21 -19.64 0.56 -29.82
C GLY A 21 -20.24 1.16 -28.56
N VAL A 22 -19.73 0.75 -27.41
CA VAL A 22 -20.09 1.32 -26.11
C VAL A 22 -19.13 2.46 -25.81
N ALA A 23 -19.65 3.65 -25.58
CA ALA A 23 -18.84 4.86 -25.37
C ALA A 23 -18.42 5.02 -23.91
N GLU A 24 -19.23 4.50 -22.99
CA GLU A 24 -18.99 4.54 -21.56
C GLU A 24 -17.80 3.62 -21.21
N ILE A 25 -16.74 4.21 -20.66
CA ILE A 25 -15.59 3.46 -20.14
C ILE A 25 -16.01 2.75 -18.85
N GLY A 26 -15.60 1.49 -18.70
CA GLY A 26 -15.89 0.71 -17.50
C GLY A 26 -15.97 -0.79 -17.73
N TYR A 27 -16.40 -1.50 -16.69
CA TYR A 27 -16.69 -2.92 -16.70
C TYR A 27 -18.21 -3.14 -16.65
N HIS A 28 -18.81 -3.46 -17.79
CA HIS A 28 -20.25 -3.64 -17.95
C HIS A 28 -20.62 -5.12 -17.99
N GLN A 29 -21.89 -5.44 -17.71
CA GLN A 29 -22.42 -6.79 -17.91
C GLN A 29 -23.27 -6.85 -19.19
N LEU A 30 -22.78 -7.60 -20.16
CA LEU A 30 -23.45 -7.82 -21.44
C LEU A 30 -24.22 -9.14 -21.36
N HIS A 31 -25.54 -9.07 -21.62
CA HIS A 31 -26.39 -10.24 -21.72
C HIS A 31 -26.82 -10.38 -23.18
N ILE A 32 -26.48 -11.52 -23.81
CA ILE A 32 -26.88 -11.86 -25.17
C ILE A 32 -27.44 -13.27 -25.14
N ALA A 33 -28.70 -13.43 -25.55
CA ALA A 33 -29.45 -14.67 -25.40
C ALA A 33 -29.33 -15.22 -23.96
N ASN A 34 -28.74 -16.41 -23.79
CA ASN A 34 -28.57 -17.06 -22.49
C ASN A 34 -27.15 -16.93 -21.92
N THR A 35 -26.34 -16.00 -22.43
CA THR A 35 -24.95 -15.81 -22.02
C THR A 35 -24.75 -14.43 -21.39
N GLU A 36 -24.02 -14.41 -20.28
CA GLU A 36 -23.55 -13.20 -19.60
C GLU A 36 -22.04 -13.09 -19.78
N LEU A 37 -21.57 -11.91 -20.17
CA LEU A 37 -20.16 -11.59 -20.41
C LEU A 37 -19.81 -10.26 -19.73
N THR A 38 -18.62 -10.17 -19.15
CA THR A 38 -18.06 -8.88 -18.77
C THR A 38 -17.48 -8.18 -19.99
N LEU A 39 -18.00 -6.99 -20.30
CA LEU A 39 -17.49 -6.12 -21.34
C LEU A 39 -16.63 -5.03 -20.71
N ALA A 40 -15.32 -5.08 -20.95
CA ALA A 40 -14.38 -4.05 -20.53
C ALA A 40 -14.18 -3.03 -21.66
N VAL A 41 -14.60 -1.79 -21.42
CA VAL A 41 -14.41 -0.65 -22.34
C VAL A 41 -13.30 0.23 -21.77
N ALA A 42 -12.23 0.42 -22.53
CA ALA A 42 -11.05 1.16 -22.10
C ALA A 42 -10.92 2.51 -22.86
N PRO A 43 -10.33 3.54 -22.23
CA PRO A 43 -9.97 4.75 -22.96
C PRO A 43 -8.92 4.46 -24.03
N HIS A 44 -8.87 5.29 -25.08
CA HIS A 44 -7.87 5.18 -26.14
C HIS A 44 -6.43 5.44 -25.68
N GLN A 45 -6.25 6.14 -24.56
CA GLN A 45 -4.95 6.47 -23.99
C GLN A 45 -4.99 6.43 -22.46
N CYS A 46 -3.84 6.19 -21.85
CA CYS A 46 -3.67 6.34 -20.40
C CYS A 46 -3.64 7.82 -19.99
N TYR A 47 -3.84 8.07 -18.70
CA TYR A 47 -3.58 9.37 -18.09
C TYR A 47 -2.10 9.73 -18.21
N THR A 48 -1.81 10.96 -18.62
CA THR A 48 -0.45 11.41 -18.99
C THR A 48 0.07 12.51 -18.07
N PRO A 49 1.39 12.79 -18.10
CA PRO A 49 1.95 13.97 -17.43
C PRO A 49 1.36 15.32 -17.90
N ALA A 50 0.88 15.40 -19.15
CA ALA A 50 0.19 16.57 -19.66
C ALA A 50 -1.16 16.78 -18.95
N ASP A 51 -1.91 15.70 -18.74
CA ASP A 51 -3.18 15.71 -18.00
C ASP A 51 -2.95 16.09 -16.53
N ALA A 52 -1.89 15.55 -15.91
CA ALA A 52 -1.51 15.83 -14.52
C ALA A 52 -1.12 17.29 -14.29
N SER A 53 -0.39 17.89 -15.23
CA SER A 53 0.15 19.25 -15.09
C SER A 53 -0.76 20.34 -15.69
N GLY A 54 -1.80 19.97 -16.44
CA GLY A 54 -2.63 20.90 -17.20
C GLY A 54 -1.90 21.63 -18.34
N LYS A 55 -0.74 21.11 -18.77
CA LYS A 55 0.10 21.73 -19.82
C LYS A 55 0.20 20.80 -21.02
N THR A 56 0.12 21.35 -22.24
CA THR A 56 0.18 20.57 -23.49
C THR A 56 1.51 19.85 -23.70
N ALA A 57 2.62 20.45 -23.26
CA ALA A 57 3.96 19.88 -23.40
C ALA A 57 4.78 20.19 -22.13
N PRO A 58 4.51 19.51 -21.01
CA PRO A 58 5.15 19.82 -19.75
C PRO A 58 6.61 19.38 -19.76
N LYS A 59 7.48 20.21 -19.19
CA LYS A 59 8.85 19.83 -18.82
C LYS A 59 8.86 19.57 -17.32
N LEU A 60 8.45 18.37 -16.93
CA LEU A 60 8.45 17.95 -15.53
C LEU A 60 9.78 17.29 -15.17
N TRP A 61 10.13 17.36 -13.90
CA TRP A 61 11.22 16.56 -13.36
C TRP A 61 10.84 15.97 -12.02
N GLY A 62 11.55 14.94 -11.60
CA GLY A 62 11.28 14.28 -10.34
C GLY A 62 12.50 13.55 -9.81
N LEU A 63 12.37 13.04 -8.59
CA LEU A 63 13.38 12.20 -7.95
C LEU A 63 12.99 10.74 -8.05
N ALA A 64 13.97 9.86 -8.18
CA ALA A 64 13.79 8.43 -7.97
C ALA A 64 14.56 8.04 -6.71
N THR A 65 13.86 7.47 -5.73
CA THR A 65 14.46 7.04 -4.47
C THR A 65 14.09 5.61 -4.13
N GLN A 66 14.97 4.94 -3.39
CA GLN A 66 14.66 3.68 -2.77
C GLN A 66 14.06 3.98 -1.39
N LEU A 67 12.77 3.69 -1.19
CA LEU A 67 12.05 4.07 0.03
C LEU A 67 12.77 3.56 1.28
N TYR A 68 13.22 2.31 1.24
CA TYR A 68 13.94 1.67 2.34
C TYR A 68 15.28 2.33 2.69
N ALA A 69 15.86 3.11 1.77
CA ALA A 69 17.13 3.81 1.98
C ALA A 69 16.94 5.25 2.47
N LEU A 70 15.71 5.77 2.50
CA LEU A 70 15.43 7.04 3.16
C LEU A 70 15.72 6.93 4.65
N ARG A 71 16.13 8.04 5.27
CA ARG A 71 16.46 8.11 6.68
C ARG A 71 15.65 9.22 7.35
N ARG A 72 15.19 8.96 8.57
CA ARG A 72 14.70 9.97 9.51
C ARG A 72 15.10 9.58 10.94
N PRO A 73 15.18 10.54 11.87
CA PRO A 73 15.39 10.22 13.28
C PRO A 73 14.36 9.20 13.79
N GLY A 74 14.83 8.16 14.48
CA GLY A 74 13.99 7.15 15.12
C GLY A 74 13.40 6.09 14.19
N ASP A 75 13.83 5.98 12.94
CA ASP A 75 13.32 4.97 11.99
C ASP A 75 13.88 3.55 12.22
N GLY A 76 14.93 3.42 13.03
CA GLY A 76 15.59 2.14 13.31
C GLY A 76 16.27 1.52 12.09
N GLY A 77 16.63 2.33 11.10
CA GLY A 77 17.41 1.95 9.92
C GLY A 77 16.61 1.80 8.62
N ILE A 78 15.28 1.61 8.68
CA ILE A 78 14.42 1.43 7.50
C ILE A 78 13.55 2.66 7.27
N GLY A 79 13.78 3.35 6.15
CA GLY A 79 12.91 4.44 5.71
C GLY A 79 11.44 4.02 5.57
N ASP A 80 10.54 4.83 6.11
CA ASP A 80 9.10 4.56 6.18
C ASP A 80 8.26 5.70 5.59
N ALA A 81 6.95 5.66 5.80
CA ALA A 81 6.02 6.66 5.27
C ALA A 81 6.34 8.10 5.72
N LEU A 82 6.82 8.30 6.95
CA LEU A 82 7.24 9.63 7.43
C LEU A 82 8.54 10.08 6.77
N ALA A 83 9.50 9.16 6.56
CA ALA A 83 10.72 9.48 5.81
C ALA A 83 10.39 9.87 4.36
N LEU A 84 9.42 9.19 3.75
CA LEU A 84 8.91 9.52 2.43
C LEU A 84 8.21 10.88 2.40
N GLU A 85 7.36 11.17 3.38
CA GLU A 85 6.68 12.47 3.51
C GLU A 85 7.70 13.62 3.58
N HIS A 86 8.75 13.47 4.39
CA HIS A 86 9.86 14.42 4.44
C HIS A 86 10.55 14.56 3.08
N CYS A 87 10.89 13.45 2.41
CA CYS A 87 11.53 13.46 1.10
C CYS A 87 10.68 14.18 0.04
N VAL A 88 9.38 13.86 -0.03
CA VAL A 88 8.43 14.47 -0.97
C VAL A 88 8.28 15.96 -0.69
N THR A 89 8.15 16.35 0.57
CA THR A 89 8.02 17.76 0.97
C THR A 89 9.27 18.56 0.55
N GLN A 90 10.46 18.02 0.79
CA GLN A 90 11.71 18.67 0.38
C GLN A 90 11.85 18.73 -1.14
N ALA A 91 11.51 17.65 -1.86
CA ALA A 91 11.55 17.62 -3.32
C ALA A 91 10.59 18.66 -3.92
N ALA A 92 9.36 18.74 -3.41
CA ALA A 92 8.37 19.72 -3.84
C ALA A 92 8.82 21.16 -3.59
N ASN A 93 9.48 21.44 -2.46
CA ASN A 93 10.07 22.76 -2.17
C ASN A 93 11.18 23.15 -3.16
N GLN A 94 11.82 22.18 -3.82
CA GLN A 94 12.78 22.43 -4.90
C GLN A 94 12.12 22.48 -6.30
N GLY A 95 10.81 22.32 -6.38
CA GLY A 95 10.04 22.35 -7.62
C GLY A 95 9.95 21.00 -8.35
N ALA A 96 10.18 19.87 -7.66
CA ALA A 96 9.95 18.55 -8.25
C ALA A 96 8.45 18.29 -8.43
N ASP A 97 8.07 17.71 -9.57
CA ASP A 97 6.69 17.36 -9.89
C ASP A 97 6.33 15.93 -9.45
N ALA A 98 7.34 15.07 -9.23
CA ALA A 98 7.14 13.67 -8.88
C ALA A 98 8.28 13.10 -8.02
N VAL A 99 7.92 12.10 -7.22
CA VAL A 99 8.88 11.20 -6.57
C VAL A 99 8.50 9.77 -6.91
N ALA A 100 9.37 9.09 -7.65
CA ALA A 100 9.30 7.66 -7.90
C ALA A 100 9.94 6.90 -6.74
N ILE A 101 9.28 5.85 -6.26
CA ILE A 101 9.75 5.02 -5.14
C ILE A 101 9.94 3.57 -5.56
N SER A 102 10.79 2.86 -4.82
CA SER A 102 10.86 1.39 -4.87
C SER A 102 9.51 0.72 -4.58
N PRO A 103 9.24 -0.49 -5.10
CA PRO A 103 7.98 -1.20 -4.81
C PRO A 103 7.72 -1.37 -3.30
N THR A 104 6.47 -1.16 -2.90
CA THR A 104 6.03 -1.22 -1.49
C THR A 104 5.27 -2.49 -1.15
N HIS A 105 5.37 -3.52 -2.00
CA HIS A 105 4.64 -4.77 -1.92
C HIS A 105 4.93 -5.57 -0.65
N ALA A 106 3.94 -6.29 -0.14
CA ALA A 106 4.09 -7.12 1.04
C ALA A 106 5.16 -8.20 0.85
N MET A 107 6.08 -8.23 1.82
CA MET A 107 7.23 -9.15 1.89
C MET A 107 6.94 -10.30 2.86
N PHE A 108 7.99 -11.06 3.22
CA PHE A 108 7.89 -12.22 4.10
C PHE A 108 8.23 -11.85 5.54
N SER A 109 7.26 -11.40 6.34
CA SER A 109 7.52 -11.04 7.75
C SER A 109 8.06 -12.18 8.61
N ALA A 110 7.78 -13.44 8.24
CA ALA A 110 8.32 -14.62 8.91
C ALA A 110 9.71 -15.04 8.40
N ASP A 111 10.19 -14.44 7.30
CA ASP A 111 11.50 -14.73 6.70
C ASP A 111 12.14 -13.42 6.20
N PRO A 112 12.65 -12.58 7.13
CA PRO A 112 13.17 -11.25 6.80
C PRO A 112 14.41 -11.25 5.91
N GLU A 113 15.06 -12.39 5.73
CA GLU A 113 16.19 -12.57 4.79
C GLU A 113 15.75 -12.45 3.32
N ARG A 114 14.44 -12.59 3.04
CA ARG A 114 13.87 -12.42 1.70
C ARG A 114 13.40 -10.99 1.51
N TYR A 115 14.34 -10.09 1.23
CA TYR A 115 14.10 -8.64 1.21
C TYR A 115 14.18 -7.96 -0.16
N SER A 116 14.30 -8.71 -1.26
CA SER A 116 14.25 -8.12 -2.60
C SER A 116 12.84 -7.58 -2.89
N PRO A 117 12.66 -6.26 -3.12
CA PRO A 117 11.33 -5.67 -3.38
C PRO A 117 10.72 -6.16 -4.70
N TYR A 118 11.52 -6.81 -5.56
CA TYR A 118 11.12 -7.38 -6.84
C TYR A 118 10.74 -8.87 -6.76
N SER A 119 10.81 -9.48 -5.56
CA SER A 119 10.34 -10.85 -5.31
C SER A 119 9.36 -10.88 -4.13
N PRO A 120 8.25 -10.11 -4.19
CA PRO A 120 7.33 -9.99 -3.07
C PRO A 120 6.49 -11.24 -2.85
N SER A 121 5.90 -11.34 -1.66
CA SER A 121 4.89 -12.35 -1.35
C SER A 121 3.59 -12.09 -2.13
N THR A 122 3.19 -10.82 -2.23
CA THR A 122 2.05 -10.40 -3.04
C THR A 122 2.19 -8.96 -3.48
N ARG A 123 1.69 -8.64 -4.69
CA ARG A 123 1.63 -7.26 -5.22
C ARG A 123 0.39 -6.49 -4.77
N LEU A 124 -0.54 -7.15 -4.07
CA LEU A 124 -1.85 -6.60 -3.71
C LEU A 124 -1.84 -5.89 -2.34
N LEU A 125 -0.84 -6.16 -1.50
CA LEU A 125 -0.74 -5.65 -0.14
C LEU A 125 0.58 -4.91 0.06
N TYR A 126 0.67 -4.13 1.14
CA TYR A 126 1.85 -3.34 1.48
C TYR A 126 2.79 -4.03 2.47
N ASN A 127 4.08 -3.71 2.40
CA ASN A 127 5.09 -4.09 3.38
C ASN A 127 4.91 -3.27 4.67
N VAL A 128 4.59 -3.95 5.77
CA VAL A 128 4.40 -3.34 7.09
C VAL A 128 5.63 -2.62 7.61
N LEU A 129 6.84 -2.94 7.12
CA LEU A 129 8.07 -2.26 7.53
C LEU A 129 8.10 -0.78 7.13
N TYR A 130 7.30 -0.38 6.15
CA TYR A 130 7.16 1.02 5.72
C TYR A 130 6.08 1.78 6.47
N SER A 131 5.41 1.18 7.46
CA SER A 131 4.45 1.89 8.29
C SER A 131 5.16 2.86 9.23
N ALA A 132 4.62 4.08 9.34
CA ALA A 132 4.88 5.01 10.43
C ALA A 132 3.74 4.90 11.45
N ALA A 133 3.97 4.15 12.52
CA ALA A 133 2.95 3.86 13.53
C ALA A 133 2.61 5.11 14.37
N GLU A 134 3.53 6.06 14.43
CA GLU A 134 3.42 7.36 15.10
C GLU A 134 2.20 8.14 14.60
N ASN A 135 1.86 8.04 13.32
CA ASN A 135 0.71 8.71 12.72
C ASN A 135 -0.65 8.22 13.26
N LEU A 136 -0.70 7.00 13.81
CA LEU A 136 -1.92 6.41 14.35
C LEU A 136 -1.94 6.39 15.88
N PHE A 137 -0.79 6.11 16.50
CA PHE A 137 -0.70 5.84 17.94
C PHE A 137 0.01 6.95 18.72
N GLY A 138 0.69 7.87 18.05
CA GLY A 138 1.55 8.90 18.63
C GLY A 138 2.94 8.38 19.02
N GLU A 139 3.92 9.27 19.02
CA GLU A 139 5.34 8.98 19.33
C GLU A 139 5.50 8.29 20.70
N ALA A 140 4.87 8.82 21.75
CA ALA A 140 5.00 8.29 23.10
C ALA A 140 4.62 6.80 23.22
N ARG A 141 3.65 6.34 22.43
CA ARG A 141 3.23 4.92 22.42
C ARG A 141 4.19 4.05 21.62
N VAL A 142 4.73 4.57 20.53
CA VAL A 142 5.78 3.88 19.76
C VAL A 142 7.03 3.73 20.62
N ASP A 143 7.44 4.78 21.32
CA ASP A 143 8.58 4.76 22.25
C ASP A 143 8.38 3.75 23.38
N GLU A 144 7.17 3.71 23.98
CA GLU A 144 6.83 2.71 24.99
C GLU A 144 6.94 1.30 24.42
N ALA A 145 6.40 1.05 23.22
CA ALA A 145 6.49 -0.26 22.57
C ALA A 145 7.95 -0.67 22.32
N GLN A 146 8.79 0.24 21.83
CA GLN A 146 10.21 -0.01 21.62
C GLN A 146 10.95 -0.28 22.94
N ALA A 147 10.68 0.51 23.98
CA ALA A 147 11.28 0.36 25.30
C ALA A 147 10.92 -0.97 25.96
N ARG A 148 9.66 -1.42 25.84
CA ARG A 148 9.17 -2.70 26.36
C ARG A 148 9.83 -3.92 25.71
N ASN A 149 10.28 -3.78 24.47
CA ASN A 149 11.06 -4.80 23.77
C ASN A 149 12.57 -4.71 24.07
N GLY A 150 13.03 -3.72 24.85
CA GLY A 150 14.45 -3.51 25.14
C GLY A 150 15.28 -3.09 23.93
N LEU A 151 14.64 -2.63 22.84
CA LEU A 151 15.29 -2.43 21.55
C LEU A 151 15.95 -1.06 21.39
N GLN A 152 15.89 -0.16 22.36
CA GLN A 152 16.36 1.22 22.17
C GLN A 152 17.82 1.33 21.74
N ALA A 153 18.73 0.57 22.38
CA ALA A 153 20.14 0.59 22.00
C ALA A 153 20.35 0.01 20.60
N GLU A 154 19.59 -1.02 20.27
CA GLU A 154 19.66 -1.73 19.00
C GLU A 154 19.13 -0.89 17.84
N LEU A 155 17.96 -0.25 18.00
CA LEU A 155 17.40 0.66 17.02
C LEU A 155 18.34 1.84 16.74
N ARG A 156 18.95 2.43 17.77
CA ARG A 156 19.96 3.49 17.59
C ARG A 156 21.19 2.99 16.83
N ARG A 157 21.65 1.77 17.09
CA ARG A 157 22.77 1.17 16.38
C ARG A 157 22.43 0.94 14.90
N LEU A 158 21.27 0.36 14.62
CA LEU A 158 20.78 0.12 13.26
C LEU A 158 20.58 1.42 12.47
N GLU A 159 20.01 2.45 13.10
CA GLU A 159 19.85 3.78 12.53
C GLU A 159 21.21 4.40 12.15
N ALA A 160 22.23 4.22 12.99
CA ALA A 160 23.58 4.76 12.77
C ALA A 160 24.42 3.98 11.75
N ASN A 161 23.99 2.78 11.30
CA ASN A 161 24.76 1.99 10.34
C ASN A 161 24.76 2.66 8.95
N ASP A 162 25.94 2.71 8.31
CA ASP A 162 26.11 3.20 6.94
C ASP A 162 25.27 2.39 5.93
N PHE A 163 25.20 1.08 6.14
CA PHE A 163 24.41 0.16 5.33
C PHE A 163 23.19 -0.34 6.11
N LEU A 164 22.07 -0.45 5.40
CA LEU A 164 20.85 -1.03 5.95
C LEU A 164 21.05 -2.53 6.22
N ASP A 165 21.09 -2.90 7.50
CA ASP A 165 20.91 -4.30 7.93
C ASP A 165 19.41 -4.62 7.92
N TRP A 166 18.91 -4.99 6.73
CA TRP A 166 17.48 -5.25 6.55
C TRP A 166 16.97 -6.35 7.48
N PRO A 167 17.58 -7.54 7.55
CA PRO A 167 17.03 -8.62 8.37
C PRO A 167 16.94 -8.25 9.85
N GLU A 168 17.94 -7.56 10.40
CA GLU A 168 17.94 -7.15 11.80
C GLU A 168 16.95 -6.02 12.08
N ALA A 169 16.94 -4.97 11.26
CA ALA A 169 15.99 -3.86 11.39
C ALA A 169 14.53 -4.32 11.19
N ALA A 170 14.30 -5.25 10.27
CA ALA A 170 12.97 -5.85 10.06
C ALA A 170 12.51 -6.65 11.29
N ARG A 171 13.39 -7.47 11.88
CA ARG A 171 13.07 -8.23 13.10
C ARG A 171 12.77 -7.29 14.27
N ALA A 172 13.60 -6.27 14.48
CA ALA A 172 13.38 -5.27 15.52
C ALA A 172 12.04 -4.54 15.32
N LYS A 173 11.76 -4.07 14.09
CA LYS A 173 10.51 -3.36 13.76
C LYS A 173 9.27 -4.22 13.92
N LEU A 174 9.29 -5.46 13.44
CA LEU A 174 8.17 -6.40 13.60
C LEU A 174 7.90 -6.72 15.07
N SER A 175 8.94 -6.83 15.90
CA SER A 175 8.80 -7.12 17.34
C SER A 175 8.03 -6.02 18.07
N TRP A 176 8.42 -4.76 17.92
CA TRP A 176 7.70 -3.68 18.61
C TRP A 176 6.35 -3.37 17.95
N LEU A 177 6.18 -3.56 16.64
CA LEU A 177 4.86 -3.46 15.99
C LEU A 177 3.88 -4.51 16.51
N ARG A 178 4.36 -5.73 16.82
CA ARG A 178 3.54 -6.76 17.47
C ARG A 178 3.08 -6.31 18.84
N TYR A 179 4.01 -5.83 19.68
CA TYR A 179 3.67 -5.32 21.00
C TYR A 179 2.65 -4.18 20.92
N LEU A 180 2.87 -3.22 20.02
CA LEU A 180 1.97 -2.08 19.83
C LEU A 180 0.57 -2.51 19.39
N TYR A 181 0.48 -3.52 18.51
CA TYR A 181 -0.80 -4.11 18.12
C TYR A 181 -1.51 -4.78 19.31
N ASP A 182 -0.79 -5.57 20.12
CA ASP A 182 -1.38 -6.28 21.25
C ASP A 182 -1.87 -5.30 22.34
N ASP A 183 -1.09 -4.24 22.63
CA ASP A 183 -1.49 -3.13 23.51
C ASP A 183 -2.74 -2.42 22.98
N PHE A 184 -2.72 -2.02 21.70
CA PHE A 184 -3.86 -1.39 21.03
C PHE A 184 -5.14 -2.24 21.13
N MET A 185 -5.02 -3.56 20.96
CA MET A 185 -6.16 -4.47 21.03
C MET A 185 -6.70 -4.64 22.45
N ALA A 186 -5.85 -4.56 23.48
CA ALA A 186 -6.23 -4.69 24.88
C ALA A 186 -6.83 -3.41 25.47
N ARG A 187 -6.52 -2.24 24.90
CA ARG A 187 -6.98 -0.93 25.41
C ARG A 187 -8.48 -0.70 25.25
N GLU A 188 -9.11 -0.13 26.28
CA GLU A 188 -10.55 0.17 26.29
C GLU A 188 -10.91 1.65 26.13
N ASP A 189 -9.92 2.54 26.00
CA ASP A 189 -10.17 3.97 25.81
C ASP A 189 -10.81 4.30 24.44
N ASN A 190 -11.45 5.46 24.37
CA ASN A 190 -12.21 5.91 23.20
C ASN A 190 -11.36 5.94 21.91
N ALA A 191 -10.08 6.31 22.01
CA ALA A 191 -9.22 6.37 20.84
C ALA A 191 -8.95 4.95 20.30
N ALA A 192 -8.62 3.99 21.17
CA ALA A 192 -8.45 2.60 20.77
C ALA A 192 -9.74 1.98 20.20
N GLN A 193 -10.90 2.32 20.76
CA GLN A 193 -12.19 1.88 20.24
C GLN A 193 -12.46 2.41 18.83
N ALA A 194 -12.23 3.71 18.58
CA ALA A 194 -12.40 4.33 17.27
C ALA A 194 -11.48 3.70 16.23
N LEU A 195 -10.17 3.56 16.53
CA LEU A 195 -9.22 2.91 15.61
C LEU A 195 -9.60 1.45 15.32
N ARG A 196 -10.17 0.71 16.28
CA ARG A 196 -10.66 -0.66 16.02
C ARG A 196 -11.86 -0.68 15.07
N GLN A 197 -12.74 0.33 15.12
CA GLN A 197 -13.85 0.46 14.17
C GLN A 197 -13.32 0.75 12.76
N ASP A 198 -12.37 1.66 12.62
CA ASP A 198 -11.71 1.97 11.35
C ASP A 198 -11.00 0.74 10.76
N MET A 199 -10.26 0.01 11.61
CA MET A 199 -9.62 -1.24 11.21
C MET A 199 -10.64 -2.29 10.72
N GLN A 200 -11.80 -2.40 11.38
CA GLN A 200 -12.86 -3.31 10.95
C GLN A 200 -13.49 -2.87 9.62
N ALA A 201 -13.73 -1.58 9.44
CA ALA A 201 -14.23 -1.01 8.18
C ALA A 201 -13.25 -1.29 7.03
N PHE A 202 -11.96 -1.04 7.25
CA PHE A 202 -10.90 -1.36 6.30
C PHE A 202 -10.85 -2.86 5.94
N ARG A 203 -10.95 -3.76 6.93
CA ARG A 203 -10.99 -5.21 6.69
C ARG A 203 -12.21 -5.64 5.89
N ARG A 204 -13.39 -5.04 6.13
CA ARG A 204 -14.62 -5.32 5.37
C ARG A 204 -14.49 -4.86 3.92
N ALA A 205 -13.96 -3.66 3.69
CA ALA A 205 -13.72 -3.13 2.34
C ALA A 205 -12.73 -3.99 1.54
N GLY A 206 -11.68 -4.51 2.20
CA GLY A 206 -10.67 -5.38 1.56
C GLY A 206 -10.99 -6.88 1.56
N ALA A 207 -12.18 -7.30 1.99
CA ALA A 207 -12.50 -8.71 2.31
C ALA A 207 -12.29 -9.70 1.14
N THR A 208 -12.34 -9.25 -0.11
CA THR A 208 -12.05 -10.07 -1.30
C THR A 208 -10.58 -10.51 -1.36
N TYR A 209 -9.65 -9.67 -0.88
CA TYR A 209 -8.21 -9.93 -0.94
C TYR A 209 -7.66 -10.65 0.31
N TRP A 210 -8.25 -10.37 1.48
CA TRP A 210 -7.79 -10.95 2.76
C TRP A 210 -8.04 -12.46 2.90
N LYS A 211 -9.15 -12.95 2.33
CA LYS A 211 -9.52 -14.38 2.38
C LYS A 211 -8.52 -15.28 1.64
N ILE A 212 -7.95 -14.81 0.53
CA ILE A 212 -7.00 -15.57 -0.29
C ILE A 212 -5.67 -15.78 0.45
N ILE A 213 -5.23 -14.78 1.22
CA ILE A 213 -3.91 -14.81 1.86
C ILE A 213 -3.97 -15.43 3.27
N ALA A 214 -5.03 -15.20 4.04
CA ALA A 214 -5.20 -15.86 5.35
C ALA A 214 -5.31 -17.40 5.21
N ALA A 215 -5.89 -17.90 4.12
CA ALA A 215 -5.97 -19.34 3.83
C ALA A 215 -4.63 -19.98 3.45
N SER A 216 -3.61 -19.19 3.06
CA SER A 216 -2.28 -19.69 2.70
C SER A 216 -1.33 -19.90 3.89
N LYS A 217 -1.76 -19.54 5.11
CA LYS A 217 -0.91 -19.52 6.31
C LYS A 217 -0.89 -20.75 7.24
N PRO A 218 -1.73 -21.80 7.16
CA PRO A 218 -1.67 -22.85 8.18
C PRO A 218 -0.52 -23.87 8.02
N TYR A 219 0.44 -23.70 7.09
CA TYR A 219 1.42 -24.75 6.79
C TYR A 219 2.90 -24.45 7.10
N ARG A 220 3.26 -23.29 7.68
CA ARG A 220 4.69 -22.95 7.92
C ARG A 220 4.98 -22.29 9.26
N GLU A 221 4.38 -22.82 10.33
CA GLU A 221 4.90 -22.63 11.68
C GLU A 221 5.17 -24.02 12.26
N LYS A 222 6.43 -24.44 12.18
CA LYS A 222 7.03 -25.55 12.94
C LYS A 222 8.43 -25.11 13.34
#